data_AF-A0A9R1P3S8-F1
#
_entry.id   AF-A0A9R1P3S8-F1
#
_cell.length_a   1.000
_cell.length_b   1.000
_cell.length_c   1.000
_cell.angle_alpha   90.00
_cell.angle_beta   90.00
_cell.angle_gamma   90.00
#
_symmetry.space_group_name_H-M   'P 1'
#
loop_
_entity.id
_entity.type
_entity.pdbx_description
1 polymer ?
#
loop_
_entity_poly.entity_id
_entity_poly.type
_entity_poly.pdbx_seq_one_letter_code
_entity_poly.pdbx_strand_id
1 'polypeptide(L)'
;MDHVDVRVVGGILSVEDVVQQLISYNEEQCQESFLQGFHVCMICFSEYKGIDFIKLPCRHYFCRNCMETYSRMHVKEGSVMKIVCPDNKCGGFVPPNLLKRLLGESDFERWERLILERTLDAMADVAYCPRCQTACLEDEDNAQCPKCLFSFCTRCRDRRHIGEKCLTPEEKLLSLQ
;
A
#
# COMPACT_ATOMS: atom_id res chain seq x y z
N MET A 1 34.72 14.52 54.70
CA MET A 1 34.27 14.96 53.37
C MET A 1 33.79 13.70 52.68
N ASP A 2 32.50 13.40 52.83
CA ASP A 2 31.92 12.19 52.26
C ASP A 2 31.81 12.37 50.75
N HIS A 3 32.55 11.53 50.03
CA HIS A 3 32.56 11.48 48.59
C HIS A 3 31.23 10.87 48.15
N VAL A 4 30.25 11.72 47.83
CA VAL A 4 28.99 11.26 47.24
C VAL A 4 29.32 10.61 45.91
N ASP A 5 29.11 9.30 45.81
CA ASP A 5 29.25 8.55 44.57
C ASP A 5 28.16 9.02 43.61
N VAL A 6 28.55 9.75 42.57
CA VAL A 6 27.65 10.35 41.57
C VAL A 6 26.80 9.27 40.85
N ARG A 7 27.19 7.99 40.93
CA ARG A 7 26.39 6.85 40.45
C ARG A 7 25.12 6.59 41.27
N VAL A 8 24.98 7.20 42.46
CA VAL A 8 23.84 7.03 43.37
C VAL A 8 22.78 8.13 43.21
N VAL A 9 23.02 9.17 42.39
CA VAL A 9 21.99 10.16 42.05
C VAL A 9 21.24 9.69 40.80
N GLY A 10 20.51 8.58 40.93
CA GLY A 10 19.40 8.32 40.02
C GLY A 10 18.34 9.36 40.31
N GLY A 11 18.07 10.26 39.36
CA GLY A 11 16.90 11.14 39.47
C GLY A 11 15.69 10.28 39.80
N ILE A 12 14.87 10.71 40.77
CA ILE A 12 13.66 9.97 41.14
C ILE A 12 12.75 10.01 39.92
N LEU A 13 12.82 8.96 39.11
CA LEU A 13 11.91 8.73 38.00
C LEU A 13 10.52 8.55 38.58
N SER A 14 9.52 9.12 37.92
CA SER A 14 8.15 8.84 38.31
C SER A 14 7.87 7.35 38.12
N VAL A 15 6.86 6.83 38.83
CA VAL A 15 6.42 5.43 38.63
C VAL A 15 6.05 5.18 37.17
N GLU A 16 5.47 6.18 36.50
CA GLU A 16 5.12 6.12 35.07
C GLU A 16 6.36 5.97 34.19
N ASP A 17 7.41 6.75 34.44
CA ASP A 17 8.67 6.67 33.68
C ASP A 17 9.35 5.31 33.86
N VAL A 18 9.37 4.79 35.09
CA VAL A 18 9.94 3.46 35.38
C VAL A 18 9.15 2.37 34.65
N VAL A 19 7.81 2.44 34.66
CA VAL A 19 6.96 1.49 33.94
C VAL A 19 7.23 1.55 32.43
N GLN A 20 7.34 2.74 31.84
CA GLN A 20 7.65 2.89 30.42
C GLN A 20 9.02 2.30 30.06
N GLN A 21 10.03 2.53 30.90
CA GLN A 21 11.37 1.94 30.70
C GLN A 21 11.34 0.41 30.74
N LEU A 22 10.60 -0.19 31.68
CA LEU A 22 10.46 -1.65 31.76
C LEU A 22 9.75 -2.23 30.54
N ILE A 23 8.72 -1.54 30.03
CA ILE A 23 8.02 -1.95 28.79
C ILE A 23 8.98 -1.90 27.59
N SER A 24 9.68 -0.77 27.38
CA SER A 24 10.64 -0.61 26.28
C SER A 24 11.72 -1.68 26.32
N TYR A 25 12.33 -1.90 27.49
CA TYR A 25 13.36 -2.92 27.67
C TYR A 25 12.84 -4.32 27.35
N ASN A 26 11.64 -4.67 27.83
CA ASN A 26 11.04 -5.97 27.52
C ASN A 26 10.76 -6.13 26.02
N GLU A 27 10.28 -5.08 25.34
CA GLU A 27 10.05 -5.09 23.90
C GLU A 27 11.35 -5.27 23.10
N GLU A 28 12.41 -4.55 23.49
CA GLU A 28 13.74 -4.66 22.90
C GLU A 28 14.32 -6.07 23.07
N GLN A 29 14.22 -6.66 24.27
CA GLN A 29 14.68 -8.02 24.55
C GLN A 29 13.87 -9.07 23.77
N CYS A 30 12.55 -8.90 23.66
CA CYS A 30 11.71 -9.77 22.83
C CYS A 30 12.10 -9.67 21.35
N GLN A 31 12.40 -8.47 20.86
CA GLN A 31 12.85 -8.26 19.48
C GLN A 31 14.21 -8.89 19.24
N GLU A 32 15.18 -8.70 20.13
CA GLU A 32 16.51 -9.28 20.02
C GLU A 32 16.44 -10.82 20.01
N SER A 33 15.68 -11.40 20.95
CA SER A 33 15.43 -12.85 21.00
C SER A 33 14.80 -13.37 19.72
N PHE A 34 13.82 -12.64 19.16
CA PHE A 34 13.23 -12.99 17.87
C PHE A 34 14.27 -12.97 16.75
N LEU A 35 15.05 -11.88 16.61
CA LEU A 35 16.01 -11.72 15.53
C LEU A 35 17.11 -12.79 15.53
N GLN A 36 17.56 -13.21 16.72
CA GLN A 36 18.60 -14.23 16.90
C GLN A 36 18.06 -15.66 16.82
N GLY A 37 16.81 -15.87 17.21
CA GLY A 37 16.14 -17.17 17.19
C GLY A 37 15.83 -17.68 15.79
N PHE A 38 15.61 -18.99 15.68
CA PHE A 38 15.13 -19.65 14.47
C PHE A 38 13.60 -19.74 14.49
N HIS A 39 12.98 -19.45 13.35
CA HIS A 39 11.53 -19.44 13.16
C HIS A 39 11.16 -20.11 11.84
N VAL A 40 9.97 -20.72 11.80
CA VAL A 40 9.45 -21.39 10.60
C VAL A 40 8.56 -20.44 9.82
N CYS A 41 8.80 -20.33 8.51
CA CYS A 41 7.97 -19.54 7.62
C CYS A 41 6.67 -20.29 7.28
N MET A 42 5.51 -19.67 7.46
CA MET A 42 4.21 -20.30 7.21
C MET A 42 3.86 -20.49 5.72
N ILE A 43 4.68 -19.96 4.80
CA ILE A 43 4.48 -20.10 3.35
C ILE A 43 5.30 -21.27 2.80
N CYS A 44 6.60 -21.30 3.08
CA CYS A 44 7.51 -22.35 2.57
C CYS A 44 7.84 -23.45 3.59
N PHE A 45 7.37 -23.33 4.83
CA PHE A 45 7.62 -24.25 5.94
C PHE A 45 9.11 -24.50 6.25
N SER A 46 9.99 -23.60 5.81
CA SER A 46 11.42 -23.67 6.07
C SER A 46 11.81 -22.79 7.26
N GLU A 47 12.89 -23.18 7.94
CA GLU A 47 13.40 -22.51 9.14
C GLU A 47 14.51 -21.50 8.78
N TYR A 48 14.41 -20.29 9.32
CA TYR A 48 15.42 -19.23 9.16
C TYR A 48 15.59 -18.44 10.45
N LYS A 49 16.66 -17.65 10.56
CA LYS A 49 16.82 -16.70 11.67
C LYS A 49 15.79 -15.58 11.57
N GLY A 50 15.32 -15.03 12.69
CA GLY A 50 14.33 -13.96 12.69
C GLY A 50 14.77 -12.69 11.95
N ILE A 51 16.09 -12.46 11.81
CA ILE A 51 16.62 -11.38 10.97
C ILE A 51 16.24 -11.48 9.48
N ASP A 52 15.99 -12.71 8.99
CA ASP A 52 15.57 -12.98 7.62
C ASP A 52 14.04 -12.92 7.44
N PHE A 53 13.31 -12.57 8.51
CA PHE A 53 11.86 -12.42 8.50
C PHE A 53 11.41 -10.97 8.36
N ILE A 54 10.24 -10.82 7.77
CA ILE A 54 9.53 -9.57 7.62
C ILE A 54 8.32 -9.59 8.53
N LYS A 55 8.30 -8.71 9.53
CA LYS A 55 7.17 -8.53 10.43
C LYS A 55 6.24 -7.46 9.88
N LEU A 56 4.96 -7.81 9.69
CA LEU A 56 3.91 -6.90 9.25
C LEU A 56 3.28 -6.15 10.45
N PRO A 57 2.58 -5.02 10.22
CA PRO A 57 1.85 -4.31 11.29
C PRO A 57 0.83 -5.16 12.02
N CYS A 58 0.25 -6.16 11.33
CA CYS A 58 -0.66 -7.15 11.92
C CYS A 58 0.05 -8.22 12.78
N ARG A 59 1.35 -8.06 13.05
CA ARG A 59 2.22 -8.94 13.86
C ARG A 59 2.53 -10.31 13.26
N HIS A 60 1.96 -10.67 12.12
CA HIS A 60 2.41 -11.83 11.33
C HIS A 60 3.79 -11.59 10.71
N TYR A 61 4.55 -12.67 10.55
CA TYR A 61 5.87 -12.62 9.96
C TYR A 61 6.10 -13.76 8.97
N PHE A 62 6.85 -13.48 7.92
CA PHE A 62 7.17 -14.42 6.86
C PHE A 62 8.62 -14.22 6.43
N CYS A 63 9.28 -15.28 5.93
CA CYS A 63 10.65 -15.10 5.46
C CYS A 63 10.68 -14.12 4.28
N ARG A 64 11.77 -13.37 4.18
CA ARG A 64 11.99 -12.34 3.15
C ARG A 64 11.73 -12.88 1.75
N ASN A 65 12.32 -14.03 1.40
CA ASN A 65 12.21 -14.61 0.06
C ASN A 65 10.75 -14.89 -0.34
N CYS A 66 9.92 -15.39 0.58
CA CYS A 66 8.50 -15.61 0.32
C CYS A 66 7.76 -14.30 0.09
N MET A 67 8.01 -13.27 0.91
CA MET A 67 7.37 -11.96 0.75
C MET A 67 7.79 -11.24 -0.54
N GLU A 68 9.05 -11.34 -0.93
CA GLU A 68 9.56 -10.80 -2.20
C GLU A 68 8.89 -11.49 -3.39
N THR A 69 8.86 -12.83 -3.38
CA THR A 69 8.21 -13.63 -4.43
C THR A 69 6.72 -13.33 -4.53
N TYR A 70 6.02 -13.34 -3.39
CA TYR A 70 4.60 -13.02 -3.29
C TYR A 70 4.28 -11.64 -3.87
N SER A 71 5.02 -10.61 -3.43
CA SER A 71 4.81 -9.23 -3.87
C SER A 71 5.08 -9.08 -5.37
N ARG A 72 6.20 -9.62 -5.87
CA ARG A 72 6.56 -9.55 -7.30
C ARG A 72 5.54 -10.26 -8.18
N MET A 73 5.00 -11.39 -7.72
CA MET A 73 3.98 -12.13 -8.47
C MET A 73 2.71 -11.28 -8.65
N HIS A 74 2.21 -10.62 -7.60
CA HIS A 74 1.06 -9.71 -7.70
C HIS A 74 1.32 -8.50 -8.61
N VAL A 75 2.53 -7.94 -8.58
CA VAL A 75 2.93 -6.85 -9.49
C VAL A 75 2.98 -7.30 -10.94
N LYS A 76 3.48 -8.52 -11.20
CA LYS A 76 3.52 -9.12 -12.54
C LYS A 76 2.11 -9.36 -13.07
N GLU A 77 1.22 -9.91 -12.25
CA GLU A 77 -0.17 -10.23 -12.60
C GLU A 77 -1.10 -9.01 -12.64
N GLY A 78 -0.64 -7.85 -12.16
CA GLY A 78 -1.48 -6.64 -12.08
C GLY A 78 -2.52 -6.68 -10.96
N SER A 79 -2.40 -7.63 -10.03
CA SER A 79 -3.31 -7.85 -8.89
C SER A 79 -2.85 -7.13 -7.62
N VAL A 80 -2.27 -5.93 -7.77
CA VAL A 80 -1.58 -5.18 -6.69
C VAL A 80 -2.46 -4.80 -5.49
N MET A 81 -3.77 -4.66 -5.69
CA MET A 81 -4.74 -4.43 -4.59
C MET A 81 -4.86 -5.62 -3.64
N LYS A 82 -4.39 -6.80 -4.06
CA LYS A 82 -4.43 -8.04 -3.27
C LYS A 82 -3.15 -8.29 -2.49
N ILE A 83 -2.18 -7.37 -2.52
CA ILE A 83 -0.96 -7.47 -1.72
C ILE A 83 -1.30 -7.13 -0.27
N VAL A 84 -1.67 -8.17 0.48
CA VAL A 84 -2.03 -8.12 1.89
C VAL A 84 -1.24 -9.18 2.65
N CYS A 85 -1.47 -9.29 3.96
CA CYS A 85 -0.92 -10.34 4.79
C CYS A 85 -1.25 -11.71 4.17
N PRO A 86 -0.25 -12.56 3.90
CA PRO A 86 -0.49 -13.91 3.36
C PRO A 86 -1.29 -14.84 4.28
N ASP A 87 -1.47 -14.50 5.55
CA ASP A 87 -2.36 -15.23 6.44
C ASP A 87 -3.83 -15.06 6.01
N ASN A 88 -4.50 -16.19 5.77
CA ASN A 88 -5.83 -16.23 5.16
C ASN A 88 -6.96 -15.61 6.00
N LYS A 89 -6.75 -15.41 7.30
CA LYS A 89 -7.74 -14.81 8.21
C LYS A 89 -7.40 -13.37 8.59
N CYS A 90 -6.27 -12.84 8.11
CA CYS A 90 -5.78 -11.55 8.54
C CYS A 90 -6.21 -10.41 7.61
N GLY A 91 -5.81 -10.44 6.34
CA GLY A 91 -6.06 -9.34 5.40
C GLY A 91 -5.34 -8.02 5.75
N GLY A 92 -4.41 -8.00 6.70
CA GLY A 92 -3.67 -6.80 7.09
C GLY A 92 -2.85 -6.24 5.93
N PHE A 93 -2.79 -4.92 5.77
CA PHE A 93 -2.07 -4.29 4.66
C PHE A 93 -0.55 -4.43 4.77
N VAL A 94 0.13 -4.47 3.62
CA VAL A 94 1.59 -4.39 3.55
C VAL A 94 1.99 -2.94 3.30
N PRO A 95 2.73 -2.27 4.20
CA PRO A 95 3.09 -0.86 4.03
C PRO A 95 3.93 -0.60 2.77
N PRO A 96 3.74 0.54 2.06
CA PRO A 96 4.51 0.88 0.85
C PRO A 96 6.03 0.92 1.05
N ASN A 97 6.50 1.42 2.19
CA ASN A 97 7.93 1.44 2.54
C ASN A 97 8.51 0.03 2.68
N LEU A 98 7.70 -0.93 3.13
CA LEU A 98 8.10 -2.33 3.17
C LEU A 98 8.10 -2.94 1.77
N LEU A 99 7.07 -2.67 0.96
CA LEU A 99 7.03 -3.11 -0.43
C LEU A 99 8.23 -2.59 -1.23
N LYS A 100 8.63 -1.32 -1.04
CA LYS A 100 9.84 -0.76 -1.65
C LYS A 100 11.12 -1.49 -1.29
N ARG A 101 11.17 -2.15 -0.13
CA ARG A 101 12.33 -2.97 0.31
C ARG A 101 12.27 -4.40 -0.19
N LEU A 102 11.08 -4.90 -0.53
CA LEU A 102 10.85 -6.26 -1.05
C LEU A 102 10.91 -6.28 -2.57
N LEU A 103 10.49 -5.20 -3.20
CA LEU A 103 10.51 -4.98 -4.62
C LEU A 103 11.78 -4.20 -4.98
N GLY A 104 12.37 -4.50 -6.14
CA GLY A 104 13.37 -3.60 -6.72
C GLY A 104 12.71 -2.31 -7.24
N GLU A 105 13.52 -1.33 -7.64
CA GLU A 105 13.03 -0.03 -8.13
C GLU A 105 11.99 -0.19 -9.25
N SER A 106 12.29 -1.01 -10.26
CA SER A 106 11.40 -1.22 -11.42
C SER A 106 10.05 -1.87 -11.05
N ASP A 107 10.07 -2.88 -10.18
CA ASP A 107 8.85 -3.54 -9.71
C ASP A 107 8.03 -2.59 -8.81
N PHE A 108 8.69 -1.77 -8.00
CA PHE A 108 8.03 -0.79 -7.14
C PHE A 108 7.37 0.34 -7.95
N GLU A 109 8.06 0.92 -8.95
CA GLU A 109 7.47 1.91 -9.85
C GLU A 109 6.26 1.35 -10.60
N ARG A 110 6.35 0.08 -11.04
CA ARG A 110 5.21 -0.61 -11.66
C ARG A 110 4.05 -0.77 -10.68
N TRP A 111 4.34 -1.14 -9.43
CA TRP A 111 3.33 -1.22 -8.37
C TRP A 111 2.65 0.14 -8.12
N GLU A 112 3.42 1.23 -8.03
CA GLU A 112 2.89 2.59 -7.83
C GLU A 112 1.97 3.03 -8.97
N ARG A 113 2.34 2.75 -10.22
CA ARG A 113 1.46 3.03 -11.36
C ARG A 113 0.17 2.23 -11.29
N LEU A 114 0.27 0.92 -11.02
CA LEU A 114 -0.90 0.03 -10.98
C LEU A 114 -1.83 0.37 -9.82
N ILE A 115 -1.31 0.70 -8.63
CA ILE A 115 -2.15 1.06 -7.49
C ILE A 115 -2.88 2.38 -7.76
N LEU A 116 -2.22 3.35 -8.41
CA LEU A 116 -2.85 4.61 -8.82
C LEU A 116 -3.97 4.37 -9.85
N GLU A 117 -3.68 3.64 -10.93
CA GLU A 117 -4.66 3.30 -11.96
C GLU A 117 -5.89 2.61 -11.36
N ARG A 118 -5.69 1.58 -10.54
CA ARG A 118 -6.79 0.84 -9.89
C ARG A 118 -7.57 1.68 -8.89
N THR A 119 -6.90 2.61 -8.20
CA THR A 119 -7.57 3.51 -7.26
C THR A 119 -8.46 4.50 -8.01
N LEU A 120 -7.97 5.07 -9.11
CA LEU A 120 -8.74 5.98 -9.97
C LEU A 120 -9.91 5.26 -10.64
N ASP A 121 -9.71 4.04 -11.15
CA ASP A 121 -10.77 3.23 -11.76
C ASP A 121 -11.90 2.85 -10.80
N ALA A 122 -11.61 2.81 -9.48
CA ALA A 122 -12.60 2.49 -8.46
C ALA A 122 -13.44 3.70 -8.02
N MET A 123 -13.04 4.92 -8.39
CA MET A 123 -13.76 6.15 -8.06
C MET A 123 -14.91 6.36 -9.05
N ALA A 124 -16.13 6.56 -8.53
CA ALA A 124 -17.33 6.70 -9.36
C ALA A 124 -17.40 8.04 -10.12
N ASP A 125 -16.67 9.04 -9.66
CA ASP A 125 -16.60 10.41 -10.19
C ASP A 125 -15.37 10.66 -11.06
N VAL A 126 -14.67 9.60 -11.48
CA VAL A 126 -13.50 9.70 -12.36
C VAL A 126 -13.83 9.21 -13.76
N ALA A 127 -13.60 10.08 -14.75
CA ALA A 127 -13.70 9.77 -16.17
C ALA A 127 -12.37 10.04 -16.89
N TYR A 128 -12.05 9.24 -17.90
CA TYR A 128 -10.81 9.39 -18.66
C TYR A 128 -10.99 10.28 -19.89
N CYS A 129 -10.10 11.27 -20.05
CA CYS A 129 -10.11 12.15 -21.21
C CYS A 129 -9.90 11.36 -22.50
N PRO A 130 -10.81 11.46 -23.50
CA PRO A 130 -10.73 10.67 -24.73
C PRO A 130 -9.52 11.01 -25.61
N ARG A 131 -8.88 12.17 -25.41
CA ARG A 131 -7.72 12.62 -26.22
C ARG A 131 -6.38 12.15 -25.66
N CYS A 132 -6.22 12.13 -24.35
CA CYS A 132 -4.91 11.95 -23.70
C CYS A 132 -4.93 10.99 -22.51
N GLN A 133 -6.07 10.35 -22.22
CA GLN A 133 -6.26 9.36 -21.16
C GLN A 133 -5.90 9.86 -19.74
N THR A 134 -5.89 11.18 -19.54
CA THR A 134 -5.74 11.76 -18.19
C THR A 134 -7.05 11.58 -17.43
N ALA A 135 -6.98 11.09 -16.19
CA ALA A 135 -8.12 11.02 -15.28
C ALA A 135 -8.65 12.44 -14.99
N CYS A 136 -9.96 12.60 -15.07
CA CYS A 136 -10.68 13.86 -14.91
C CYS A 136 -11.83 13.65 -13.92
N LEU A 137 -12.12 14.66 -13.11
CA LEU A 137 -13.30 14.63 -12.27
C LEU A 137 -14.54 14.90 -13.12
N GLU A 138 -15.57 14.11 -12.89
CA GLU A 138 -16.88 14.24 -13.50
C GLU A 138 -17.77 15.20 -12.71
N ASP A 139 -18.51 16.03 -13.44
CA ASP A 139 -19.49 16.99 -12.96
C ASP A 139 -20.69 16.98 -13.92
N GLU A 140 -21.83 16.48 -13.45
CA GLU A 140 -23.10 16.41 -14.20
C GLU A 140 -22.94 15.86 -15.64
N ASP A 141 -22.49 14.61 -15.81
CA ASP A 141 -22.24 13.95 -17.11
C ASP A 141 -21.15 14.62 -17.98
N ASN A 142 -20.34 15.51 -17.41
CA ASN A 142 -19.29 16.24 -18.12
C ASN A 142 -17.97 16.22 -17.34
N ALA A 143 -16.86 16.39 -18.05
CA ALA A 143 -15.56 16.51 -17.43
C ALA A 143 -14.67 17.46 -18.23
N GLN A 144 -13.76 18.16 -17.53
CA GLN A 144 -12.73 18.97 -18.15
C GLN A 144 -11.35 18.39 -17.87
N CYS A 145 -10.60 18.12 -18.93
CA CYS A 145 -9.26 17.58 -18.79
C CYS A 145 -8.27 18.64 -18.28
N PRO A 146 -7.60 18.43 -17.13
CA PRO A 146 -6.65 19.41 -16.61
C PRO A 146 -5.37 19.51 -17.46
N LYS A 147 -5.06 18.47 -18.25
CA LYS A 147 -3.84 18.40 -19.07
C LYS A 147 -3.99 19.10 -20.43
N CYS A 148 -5.07 18.85 -21.16
CA CYS A 148 -5.27 19.38 -22.51
C CYS A 148 -6.46 20.34 -22.62
N LEU A 149 -7.10 20.67 -21.50
CA LEU A 149 -8.24 21.58 -21.37
C LEU A 149 -9.48 21.17 -22.17
N PHE A 150 -9.49 19.96 -22.72
CA PHE A 150 -10.62 19.43 -23.47
C PHE A 150 -11.80 19.16 -22.53
N SER A 151 -12.94 19.79 -22.83
CA SER A 151 -14.20 19.55 -22.13
C SER A 151 -15.05 18.56 -22.92
N PHE A 152 -15.48 17.48 -22.27
CA PHE A 152 -16.14 16.36 -22.92
C PHE A 152 -17.32 15.84 -22.08
N CYS A 153 -18.28 15.21 -22.74
CA CYS A 153 -19.34 14.47 -22.09
C CYS A 153 -18.83 13.07 -21.70
N THR A 154 -18.99 12.68 -20.44
CA THR A 154 -18.48 11.40 -19.90
C THR A 154 -19.25 10.20 -20.47
N ARG A 155 -20.50 10.40 -20.89
CA ARG A 155 -21.37 9.38 -21.48
C ARG A 155 -21.01 9.02 -22.93
N CYS A 156 -20.97 10.01 -23.82
CA CYS A 156 -20.72 9.78 -25.25
C CYS A 156 -19.25 9.90 -25.66
N ARG A 157 -18.41 10.45 -24.78
CA ARG A 157 -16.97 10.75 -25.00
C ARG A 157 -16.68 11.79 -26.08
N ASP A 158 -17.68 12.54 -26.54
CA ASP A 158 -17.54 13.69 -27.45
C ASP A 158 -17.42 15.02 -26.70
N ARG A 159 -17.35 16.13 -27.44
CA ARG A 159 -17.37 17.49 -26.86
C ARG A 159 -18.59 17.67 -25.96
N ARG A 160 -18.40 18.40 -24.85
CA ARG A 160 -19.50 18.81 -23.97
C ARG A 160 -20.63 19.44 -24.78
N HIS A 161 -21.86 19.00 -24.52
CA HIS A 161 -23.07 19.43 -25.22
C HIS A 161 -24.24 19.59 -24.25
N ILE A 162 -25.19 20.48 -24.57
CA ILE A 162 -26.41 20.74 -23.77
C ILE A 162 -27.61 20.70 -24.70
N GLY A 163 -28.64 19.90 -24.37
CA GLY A 163 -29.89 19.83 -25.15
C GLY A 163 -29.80 19.05 -26.48
N GLU A 164 -28.62 18.60 -26.88
CA GLU A 164 -28.41 17.74 -28.04
C GLU A 164 -28.69 16.26 -27.70
N LYS A 165 -29.00 15.45 -28.72
CA LYS A 165 -29.19 14.00 -28.54
C LYS A 165 -27.84 13.36 -28.20
N CYS A 166 -27.65 13.02 -26.93
CA CYS A 166 -26.50 12.24 -26.47
C CYS A 166 -26.72 10.76 -26.83
N LEU A 167 -25.80 10.19 -27.60
CA LEU A 167 -25.78 8.75 -27.90
C LEU A 167 -24.50 8.15 -27.33
N THR A 168 -24.63 7.09 -26.52
CA THR A 168 -23.46 6.34 -26.05
C THR A 168 -22.73 5.70 -27.23
N PRO A 169 -21.45 5.31 -27.07
CA PRO A 169 -20.74 4.57 -28.09
C PRO A 169 -21.49 3.30 -28.56
N GLU A 170 -22.17 2.58 -27.66
CA GLU A 170 -22.97 1.41 -28.05
C GLU A 170 -24.20 1.79 -28.88
N GLU A 171 -24.93 2.84 -28.48
CA GLU A 171 -26.12 3.30 -29.21
C GLU A 171 -25.77 3.80 -30.61
N LYS A 172 -24.61 4.46 -30.77
CA LYS A 172 -24.10 4.86 -32.09
C LYS A 172 -23.83 3.66 -32.98
N LEU A 173 -23.23 2.59 -32.44
CA LEU A 173 -22.97 1.36 -33.20
C LEU A 173 -24.28 0.71 -33.67
N LEU A 174 -25.31 0.68 -32.83
CA LEU A 174 -26.62 0.13 -33.17
C LEU A 174 -27.35 0.96 -34.25
N SER A 175 -27.11 2.28 -34.30
CA SER A 175 -27.73 3.15 -35.31
C SER A 175 -27.12 3.03 -36.71
N LEU A 176 -26.02 2.28 -36.86
CA LEU A 176 -25.32 2.03 -38.12
C LEU A 176 -25.64 0.66 -38.74
N GLN A 177 -26.50 -0.14 -38.09
CA GLN A 177 -27.02 -1.43 -38.57
C GLN A 177 -28.43 -1.28 -39.14
#